data_AF-A0A1A9A959-F1
#
_entry.id   AF-A0A1A9A959-F1
#
_cell.length_a   1.000
_cell.length_b   1.000
_cell.length_c   1.000
_cell.angle_alpha   90.00
_cell.angle_beta   90.00
_cell.angle_gamma   90.00
#
_symmetry.space_group_name_H-M   'P 1'
#
loop_
_entity.id
_entity.type
_entity.pdbx_description
1 polymer ?
#
loop_
_entity_poly.entity_id
_entity_poly.type
_entity_poly.pdbx_seq_one_letter_code
_entity_poly.pdbx_strand_id
1 'polypeptide(L)'
;MLRYPLVTLAVAALGLPLSTAPAQAAPEMPAVAGWSTPAPAPTGCTTSMEWIYDGVNYYYGRGKVQCTTGRYRVKIQCRNQQTGVGYVIYGGTAVNAPGTATATCYVGNVAEKVYPVEDPLPTGVTTGCAPWIEWVHEGSNHYYGRGRVQCDTGRYQVKINCRNLQTGVAYVVYGGQVVTAPDTATTTCYSGNVAESVEALPQ
;
A
#
# COMPACT_ATOMS: atom_id res chain seq x y z
N MET A 1 -53.25 24.62 1.41
CA MET A 1 -53.60 24.69 2.85
C MET A 1 -54.50 23.51 3.17
N LEU A 2 -53.99 22.46 3.79
CA LEU A 2 -54.80 21.36 4.31
C LEU A 2 -54.33 21.05 5.73
N ARG A 3 -55.26 21.27 6.67
CA ARG A 3 -55.16 20.97 8.10
C ARG A 3 -55.71 19.57 8.32
N TYR A 4 -55.00 18.72 9.07
CA TYR A 4 -55.57 17.53 9.67
C TYR A 4 -55.12 17.39 11.14
N PRO A 5 -55.99 16.87 12.02
CA PRO A 5 -55.92 17.07 13.46
C PRO A 5 -55.03 16.05 14.18
N LEU A 6 -54.46 16.51 15.29
CA LEU A 6 -53.80 15.72 16.32
C LEU A 6 -54.79 14.76 16.99
N VAL A 7 -54.45 13.47 17.02
CA VAL A 7 -55.06 12.48 17.90
C VAL A 7 -54.01 12.01 18.89
N THR A 8 -54.23 12.35 20.15
CA THR A 8 -53.48 11.92 21.34
C THR A 8 -53.86 10.49 21.70
N LEU A 9 -52.89 9.63 22.00
CA LEU A 9 -53.14 8.35 22.66
C LEU A 9 -52.04 8.05 23.69
N ALA A 10 -52.51 7.70 24.89
CA ALA A 10 -51.75 7.59 26.12
C ALA A 10 -51.34 6.13 26.43
N VAL A 11 -50.11 6.01 26.95
CA VAL A 11 -49.58 5.13 28.01
C VAL A 11 -49.95 3.64 28.01
N ALA A 12 -48.91 2.79 27.95
CA ALA A 12 -48.78 1.63 28.84
C ALA A 12 -47.30 1.32 29.10
N ALA A 13 -46.81 1.67 30.29
CA ALA A 13 -45.51 1.28 30.80
C ALA A 13 -45.63 -0.11 31.44
N LEU A 14 -44.89 -1.09 30.93
CA LEU A 14 -44.69 -2.39 31.58
C LEU A 14 -43.24 -2.45 32.07
N GLY A 15 -43.10 -2.43 33.39
CA GLY A 15 -41.83 -2.61 34.09
C GLY A 15 -41.37 -4.07 34.04
N LEU A 16 -40.07 -4.26 33.81
CA LEU A 16 -39.38 -5.54 33.97
C LEU A 16 -38.52 -5.48 35.24
N PRO A 17 -38.51 -6.52 36.09
CA PRO A 17 -37.63 -6.57 37.25
C PRO A 17 -36.18 -6.85 36.83
N LEU A 18 -35.25 -6.05 37.35
CA LEU A 18 -33.81 -6.29 37.30
C LEU A 18 -33.44 -7.31 38.40
N SER A 19 -33.08 -8.52 38.00
CA SER A 19 -32.44 -9.51 38.88
C SER A 19 -30.93 -9.28 38.87
N THR A 20 -30.37 -8.80 39.97
CA THR A 20 -28.92 -8.71 40.18
C THR A 20 -28.36 -10.08 40.59
N ALA A 21 -27.56 -10.69 39.73
CA ALA A 21 -26.74 -11.86 40.09
C ALA A 21 -25.52 -11.42 40.93
N PRO A 22 -25.03 -12.26 41.87
CA PRO A 22 -23.82 -11.94 42.63
C PRO A 22 -22.59 -12.03 41.71
N ALA A 23 -21.77 -10.98 41.71
CA ALA A 23 -20.48 -10.96 41.05
C ALA A 23 -19.51 -11.87 41.80
N GLN A 24 -19.25 -13.05 41.24
CA GLN A 24 -18.19 -13.93 41.71
C GLN A 24 -16.87 -13.39 41.19
N ALA A 25 -15.97 -12.98 42.09
CA ALA A 25 -14.65 -12.48 41.74
C ALA A 25 -13.89 -13.56 40.95
N ALA A 26 -13.47 -13.21 39.74
CA ALA A 26 -12.63 -14.08 38.91
C ALA A 26 -11.27 -14.26 39.58
N PRO A 27 -10.69 -15.48 39.59
CA PRO A 27 -9.36 -15.69 40.12
C PRO A 27 -8.34 -14.86 39.34
N GLU A 28 -7.44 -14.17 40.04
CA GLU A 28 -6.31 -13.47 39.45
C GLU A 28 -5.45 -14.48 38.68
N MET A 29 -5.45 -14.36 37.36
CA MET A 29 -4.52 -15.11 36.52
C MET A 29 -3.10 -14.54 36.71
N PRO A 30 -2.06 -15.40 36.80
CA PRO A 30 -0.68 -14.95 36.90
C PRO A 30 -0.30 -14.10 35.68
N ALA A 31 0.37 -12.98 35.93
CA ALA A 31 0.84 -12.06 34.92
C ALA A 31 1.70 -12.78 33.87
N VAL A 32 1.24 -12.78 32.62
CA VAL A 32 2.00 -13.28 31.48
C VAL A 32 3.21 -12.35 31.28
N ALA A 33 4.40 -12.93 31.32
CA ALA A 33 5.67 -12.24 31.09
C ALA A 33 5.65 -11.44 29.77
N GLY A 34 6.24 -10.24 29.83
CA GLY A 34 6.25 -9.17 28.85
C GLY A 34 6.17 -9.59 27.38
N TRP A 35 5.00 -9.33 26.78
CA TRP A 35 4.91 -9.15 25.35
C TRP A 35 5.51 -7.77 25.07
N SER A 36 6.62 -7.74 24.34
CA SER A 36 7.18 -6.50 23.81
C SER A 36 6.05 -5.72 23.15
N THR A 37 5.71 -4.56 23.71
CA THR A 37 4.73 -3.65 23.11
C THR A 37 5.14 -3.44 21.64
N PRO A 38 4.20 -3.55 20.68
CA PRO A 38 4.50 -3.30 19.28
C PRO A 38 5.23 -1.97 19.15
N ALA A 39 6.34 -1.96 18.42
CA ALA A 39 7.04 -0.71 18.14
C ALA A 39 6.04 0.24 17.46
N PRO A 40 5.99 1.52 17.85
CA PRO A 40 5.06 2.46 17.24
C PRO A 40 5.38 2.63 15.75
N ALA A 41 4.32 2.72 14.93
CA ALA A 41 4.43 2.95 13.51
C ALA A 41 5.27 4.22 13.21
N PRO A 42 6.07 4.23 12.14
CA PRO A 42 6.90 5.36 11.81
C PRO A 42 6.06 6.58 11.41
N THR A 43 6.41 7.75 11.94
CA THR A 43 5.72 9.02 11.62
C THR A 43 6.71 10.14 11.30
N GLY A 44 6.22 11.18 10.61
CA GLY A 44 7.05 12.31 10.21
C GLY A 44 8.16 11.92 9.22
N CYS A 45 7.88 10.96 8.33
CA CYS A 45 8.85 10.45 7.39
C CYS A 45 9.07 11.41 6.21
N THR A 46 10.31 11.80 6.00
CA THR A 46 10.79 12.45 4.78
C THR A 46 11.44 11.42 3.89
N THR A 47 11.11 11.45 2.60
CA THR A 47 11.72 10.58 1.58
C THR A 47 12.45 11.42 0.55
N SER A 48 13.63 10.98 0.12
CA SER A 48 14.38 11.65 -0.92
C SER A 48 15.09 10.66 -1.84
N MET A 49 15.46 11.14 -3.02
CA MET A 49 16.28 10.42 -3.99
C MET A 49 17.63 11.11 -4.12
N GLU A 50 18.69 10.33 -4.29
CA GLU A 50 20.05 10.81 -4.41
C GLU A 50 20.73 10.21 -5.65
N TRP A 51 21.60 11.03 -6.26
CA TRP A 51 22.50 10.60 -7.31
C TRP A 51 23.57 9.64 -6.78
N ILE A 52 23.81 8.56 -7.52
CA ILE A 52 24.91 7.64 -7.27
C ILE A 52 25.82 7.64 -8.49
N TYR A 53 27.13 7.58 -8.24
CA TYR A 53 28.13 7.24 -9.22
C TYR A 53 28.52 5.77 -9.08
N ASP A 54 28.42 4.99 -10.15
CA ASP A 54 28.79 3.56 -10.15
C ASP A 54 30.19 3.29 -10.70
N GLY A 55 30.97 4.34 -10.98
CA GLY A 55 32.28 4.23 -11.61
C GLY A 55 32.28 4.58 -13.10
N VAL A 56 31.11 4.63 -13.76
CA VAL A 56 30.99 4.98 -15.18
C VAL A 56 29.92 6.06 -15.39
N ASN A 57 28.80 5.99 -14.69
CA ASN A 57 27.66 6.90 -14.88
C ASN A 57 27.12 7.44 -13.56
N TYR A 58 26.47 8.60 -13.64
CA TYR A 58 25.64 9.14 -12.58
C TYR A 58 24.17 8.82 -12.86
N TYR A 59 23.45 8.31 -11.86
CA TYR A 59 22.00 8.12 -11.95
C TYR A 59 21.31 8.31 -10.59
N TYR A 60 20.03 8.70 -10.61
CA TYR A 60 19.18 8.74 -9.41
C TYR A 60 18.87 7.31 -8.96
N GLY A 61 19.80 6.67 -8.26
CA GLY A 61 19.69 5.25 -7.89
C GLY A 61 19.32 5.02 -6.43
N ARG A 62 19.55 5.98 -5.54
CA ARG A 62 19.41 5.77 -4.09
C ARG A 62 18.16 6.43 -3.55
N GLY A 63 17.34 5.67 -2.85
CA GLY A 63 16.28 6.21 -2.01
C GLY A 63 16.74 6.33 -0.56
N LYS A 64 16.30 7.39 0.11
CA LYS A 64 16.50 7.62 1.54
C LYS A 64 15.16 7.86 2.23
N VAL A 65 15.03 7.34 3.44
CA VAL A 65 13.91 7.59 4.35
C VAL A 65 14.47 8.02 5.69
N GLN A 66 13.92 9.09 6.23
CA GLN A 66 14.19 9.54 7.58
C GLN A 66 12.87 9.90 8.26
N CYS A 67 12.51 9.19 9.33
CA CYS A 67 11.32 9.43 10.13
C CYS A 67 11.69 10.01 11.49
N THR A 68 10.71 10.65 12.13
CA THR A 68 10.88 11.28 13.44
C THR A 68 10.72 10.26 14.57
N THR A 69 9.89 9.24 14.38
CA THR A 69 9.65 8.16 15.34
C THR A 69 9.57 6.80 14.66
N GLY A 70 9.56 5.73 15.48
CA GLY A 70 9.32 4.35 15.04
C GLY A 70 10.56 3.64 14.49
N ARG A 71 10.35 2.39 14.09
CA ARG A 71 11.36 1.54 13.43
C ARG A 71 10.89 1.21 12.03
N TYR A 72 11.78 1.40 11.05
CA TYR A 72 11.40 1.32 9.65
C TYR A 72 12.54 0.86 8.74
N ARG A 73 12.16 0.32 7.59
CA ARG A 73 13.00 0.09 6.43
C ARG A 73 12.63 1.10 5.35
N VAL A 74 13.41 1.11 4.28
CA VAL A 74 13.07 1.83 3.05
C VAL A 74 12.66 0.84 1.98
N LYS A 75 11.67 1.22 1.19
CA LYS A 75 11.29 0.54 -0.06
C LYS A 75 11.41 1.54 -1.19
N ILE A 76 11.97 1.11 -2.31
CA ILE A 76 12.09 1.97 -3.50
C ILE A 76 11.48 1.27 -4.71
N GLN A 77 10.75 2.04 -5.50
CA GLN A 77 10.30 1.66 -6.83
C GLN A 77 11.39 2.10 -7.82
N CYS A 78 11.97 1.13 -8.50
CA CYS A 78 13.00 1.32 -9.51
C CYS A 78 12.41 1.11 -10.90
N ARG A 79 12.94 1.83 -11.90
CA ARG A 79 12.66 1.60 -13.31
C ARG A 79 13.94 1.54 -14.12
N ASN A 80 14.02 0.57 -15.02
CA ASN A 80 15.08 0.50 -15.99
C ASN A 80 14.98 1.66 -16.99
N GLN A 81 16.06 2.43 -17.14
CA GLN A 81 16.04 3.60 -18.01
C GLN A 81 15.90 3.23 -19.50
N GLN A 82 16.43 2.09 -19.91
CA GLN A 82 16.41 1.62 -21.30
C GLN A 82 15.14 0.84 -21.62
N THR A 83 14.76 -0.09 -20.73
CA THR A 83 13.68 -1.05 -20.97
C THR A 83 12.37 -0.68 -20.31
N GLY A 84 12.29 0.39 -19.52
CA GLY A 84 11.06 0.85 -18.87
C GLY A 84 10.45 -0.12 -17.84
N VAL A 85 11.05 -1.30 -17.65
CA VAL A 85 10.60 -2.33 -16.70
C VAL A 85 10.87 -1.83 -15.28
N GLY A 86 9.84 -1.93 -14.44
CA GLY A 86 9.90 -1.53 -13.04
C GLY A 86 9.99 -2.73 -12.10
N TYR A 87 10.50 -2.47 -10.91
CA TYR A 87 10.56 -3.42 -9.80
C TYR A 87 10.65 -2.67 -8.49
N VAL A 88 10.43 -3.37 -7.38
CA VAL A 88 10.60 -2.81 -6.04
C VAL A 88 11.72 -3.55 -5.33
N ILE A 89 12.52 -2.81 -4.56
CA ILE A 89 13.46 -3.40 -3.61
C ILE A 89 13.23 -2.83 -2.21
N TYR A 90 13.56 -3.65 -1.22
CA TYR A 90 13.56 -3.27 0.18
C TYR A 90 15.01 -3.11 0.66
N GLY A 91 15.25 -2.11 1.52
CA GLY A 91 16.50 -1.99 2.26
C GLY A 91 16.67 -3.20 3.19
N GLY A 92 17.89 -3.75 3.24
CA GLY A 92 18.18 -4.96 4.00
C GLY A 92 18.07 -4.79 5.52
N THR A 93 18.17 -3.56 6.02
CA THR A 93 18.25 -3.27 7.46
C THR A 93 17.18 -2.26 7.87
N ALA A 94 16.45 -2.58 8.95
CA ALA A 94 15.58 -1.63 9.63
C ALA A 94 16.38 -0.72 10.57
N VAL A 95 16.03 0.55 10.61
CA VAL A 95 16.63 1.56 11.48
C VAL A 95 15.59 2.10 12.45
N ASN A 96 16.04 2.55 13.63
CA ASN A 96 15.21 3.32 14.54
C ASN A 96 15.34 4.81 14.21
N ALA A 97 14.26 5.56 14.30
CA ALA A 97 14.32 7.02 14.22
C ALA A 97 15.27 7.59 15.30
N PRO A 98 16.02 8.66 15.00
CA PRO A 98 16.02 9.47 13.77
C PRO A 98 16.99 8.97 12.67
N GLY A 99 17.44 7.72 12.72
CA GLY A 99 18.44 7.17 11.78
C GLY A 99 17.94 7.08 10.34
N THR A 100 18.83 7.17 9.35
CA THR A 100 18.43 7.16 7.94
C THR A 100 18.47 5.75 7.34
N ALA A 101 17.37 5.30 6.75
CA ALA A 101 17.32 4.06 5.98
C ALA A 101 17.60 4.36 4.49
N THR A 102 18.39 3.52 3.83
CA THR A 102 18.73 3.69 2.41
C THR A 102 18.66 2.37 1.63
N ALA A 103 18.30 2.48 0.36
CA ALA A 103 18.31 1.38 -0.61
C ALA A 103 18.73 1.92 -1.97
N THR A 104 19.35 1.08 -2.79
CA THR A 104 19.93 1.47 -4.09
C THR A 104 19.41 0.54 -5.17
N CYS A 105 18.80 1.10 -6.22
CA CYS A 105 18.41 0.38 -7.42
C CYS A 105 19.63 -0.29 -8.05
N TYR A 106 19.41 -1.39 -8.77
CA TYR A 106 20.47 -2.01 -9.56
C TYR A 106 21.02 -1.03 -10.60
N VAL A 107 22.29 -1.21 -10.98
CA VAL A 107 22.97 -0.41 -11.99
C VAL A 107 22.13 -0.30 -13.28
N GLY A 108 22.06 0.91 -13.85
CA GLY A 108 21.26 1.21 -15.05
C GLY A 108 19.77 1.45 -14.79
N ASN A 109 19.34 1.55 -13.53
CA ASN A 109 17.95 1.80 -13.15
C ASN A 109 17.85 3.04 -12.26
N VAL A 110 16.74 3.76 -12.38
CA VAL A 110 16.44 4.95 -11.57
C VAL A 110 15.38 4.66 -10.53
N ALA A 111 15.53 5.27 -9.35
CA ALA A 111 14.48 5.36 -8.35
C ALA A 111 13.41 6.34 -8.84
N GLU A 112 12.16 5.90 -8.82
CA GLU A 112 11.00 6.72 -9.20
C GLU A 112 10.21 7.18 -7.99
N LYS A 113 10.13 6.32 -6.96
CA LYS A 113 9.43 6.60 -5.71
C LYS A 113 10.13 5.89 -4.56
N VAL A 114 10.06 6.50 -3.38
CA VAL A 114 10.68 6.02 -2.15
C VAL A 114 9.62 6.03 -1.07
N TYR A 115 9.56 4.97 -0.27
CA TYR A 115 8.53 4.77 0.73
C TYR A 115 9.17 4.34 2.06
N PRO A 116 8.72 4.88 3.21
CA PRO A 116 8.96 4.25 4.50
C PRO A 116 8.19 2.93 4.58
N VAL A 117 8.78 1.93 5.21
CA VAL A 117 8.14 0.64 5.50
C VAL A 117 8.27 0.36 6.99
N GLU A 118 7.15 0.08 7.65
CA GLU A 118 7.13 -0.26 9.07
C GLU A 118 7.86 -1.58 9.36
N ASP A 119 8.56 -1.68 10.49
CA ASP A 119 9.23 -2.90 10.94
C ASP A 119 9.05 -3.13 12.46
N PRO A 120 8.32 -4.18 12.89
CA PRO A 120 7.73 -5.23 12.08
C PRO A 120 6.50 -4.76 11.29
N LEU A 121 6.21 -5.45 10.20
CA LEU A 121 5.06 -5.15 9.36
C LEU A 121 3.72 -5.41 10.09
N PRO A 122 2.69 -4.59 9.86
CA PRO A 122 1.36 -4.83 10.40
C PRO A 122 0.77 -6.12 9.84
N THR A 123 0.08 -6.91 10.67
CA THR A 123 -0.51 -8.18 10.24
C THR A 123 -1.94 -7.99 9.73
N GLY A 124 -2.31 -8.78 8.72
CA GLY A 124 -3.72 -8.92 8.29
C GLY A 124 -4.31 -7.77 7.47
N VAL A 125 -3.60 -6.65 7.26
CA VAL A 125 -4.08 -5.51 6.46
C VAL A 125 -3.17 -5.31 5.25
N THR A 126 -3.74 -4.98 4.09
CA THR A 126 -2.96 -4.57 2.91
C THR A 126 -2.46 -3.15 3.10
N THR A 127 -1.14 -2.97 3.22
CA THR A 127 -0.52 -1.65 3.44
C THR A 127 0.68 -1.43 2.52
N GLY A 128 1.06 -0.15 2.37
CA GLY A 128 2.28 0.24 1.66
C GLY A 128 2.32 -0.24 0.21
N CYS A 129 1.25 -0.07 -0.55
CA CYS A 129 1.24 -0.46 -1.95
C CYS A 129 2.01 0.55 -2.82
N ALA A 130 2.93 0.05 -3.64
CA ALA A 130 3.68 0.81 -4.63
C ALA A 130 3.21 0.41 -6.05
N PRO A 131 2.39 1.23 -6.72
CA PRO A 131 1.95 0.98 -8.09
C PRO A 131 2.86 1.62 -9.14
N TRP A 132 3.01 0.97 -10.29
CA TRP A 132 3.72 1.50 -11.44
C TRP A 132 3.13 1.03 -12.78
N ILE A 133 3.44 1.78 -13.84
CA ILE A 133 3.00 1.50 -15.20
C ILE A 133 4.23 1.23 -16.05
N GLU A 134 4.19 0.15 -16.82
CA GLU A 134 5.22 -0.25 -17.76
C GLU A 134 4.68 -0.20 -19.18
N TRP A 135 5.61 -0.04 -20.13
CA TRP A 135 5.25 -0.23 -21.52
C TRP A 135 5.02 -1.71 -21.86
N VAL A 136 4.24 -1.93 -22.91
CA VAL A 136 3.94 -3.21 -23.53
C VAL A 136 4.36 -3.09 -24.98
N HIS A 137 5.03 -4.11 -25.49
CA HIS A 137 5.41 -4.18 -26.90
C HIS A 137 4.32 -4.91 -27.68
N GLU A 138 3.87 -4.30 -28.77
CA GLU A 138 2.91 -4.86 -29.70
C GLU A 138 3.39 -4.61 -31.13
N GLY A 139 3.89 -5.67 -31.77
CA GLY A 139 4.65 -5.55 -33.02
C GLY A 139 5.90 -4.68 -32.81
N SER A 140 6.04 -3.63 -33.64
CA SER A 140 7.15 -2.67 -33.55
C SER A 140 6.85 -1.47 -32.63
N ASN A 141 5.64 -1.37 -32.08
CA ASN A 141 5.23 -0.27 -31.23
C ASN A 141 5.30 -0.65 -29.76
N HIS A 142 5.43 0.35 -28.89
CA HIS A 142 5.24 0.19 -27.46
C HIS A 142 4.27 1.24 -26.93
N TYR A 143 3.51 0.89 -25.90
CA TYR A 143 2.61 1.81 -25.20
C TYR A 143 2.56 1.46 -23.71
N TYR A 144 2.32 2.46 -22.86
CA TYR A 144 2.16 2.28 -21.41
C TYR A 144 0.83 1.58 -21.10
N GLY A 145 0.81 0.25 -21.16
CA GLY A 145 -0.41 -0.55 -21.05
C GLY A 145 -0.42 -1.53 -19.87
N ARG A 146 0.71 -1.79 -19.23
CA ARG A 146 0.81 -2.78 -18.15
C ARG A 146 0.89 -2.09 -16.81
N GLY A 147 -0.05 -2.39 -15.93
CA GLY A 147 -0.02 -1.92 -14.56
C GLY A 147 0.45 -3.01 -13.60
N ARG A 148 1.29 -2.62 -12.65
CA ARG A 148 1.79 -3.47 -11.59
C ARG A 148 1.65 -2.80 -10.24
N VAL A 149 1.46 -3.60 -9.19
CA VAL A 149 1.45 -3.11 -7.82
C VAL A 149 2.05 -4.15 -6.89
N GLN A 150 2.80 -3.68 -5.91
CA GLN A 150 3.37 -4.50 -4.84
C GLN A 150 3.13 -3.85 -3.49
N CYS A 151 2.55 -4.56 -2.55
CA CYS A 151 2.28 -4.10 -1.19
C CYS A 151 3.23 -4.76 -0.19
N ASP A 152 3.37 -4.16 0.98
CA ASP A 152 4.23 -4.68 2.06
C ASP A 152 3.58 -5.89 2.74
N THR A 153 2.25 -5.88 2.86
CA THR A 153 1.45 -6.88 3.58
C THR A 153 0.12 -7.15 2.90
N GLY A 154 -0.59 -8.18 3.37
CA GLY A 154 -1.97 -8.48 2.98
C GLY A 154 -2.11 -9.28 1.68
N ARG A 155 -3.35 -9.47 1.26
CA ARG A 155 -3.73 -10.09 -0.01
C ARG A 155 -4.41 -9.04 -0.88
N TYR A 156 -4.07 -9.03 -2.15
CA TYR A 156 -4.58 -8.02 -3.07
C TYR A 156 -4.60 -8.49 -4.51
N GLN A 157 -5.42 -7.84 -5.30
CA GLN A 157 -5.38 -7.90 -6.76
C GLN A 157 -5.08 -6.51 -7.32
N VAL A 158 -4.55 -6.46 -8.54
CA VAL A 158 -4.34 -5.18 -9.23
C VAL A 158 -5.63 -4.74 -9.92
N LYS A 159 -5.89 -3.43 -9.90
CA LYS A 159 -6.88 -2.75 -10.72
C LYS A 159 -6.17 -1.69 -11.54
N ILE A 160 -6.46 -1.62 -12.83
CA ILE A 160 -5.92 -0.59 -13.71
C ILE A 160 -7.07 0.16 -14.39
N ASN A 161 -6.94 1.48 -14.44
CA ASN A 161 -7.81 2.32 -15.26
C ASN A 161 -7.13 2.52 -16.61
N CYS A 162 -7.79 2.09 -17.67
CA CYS A 162 -7.30 2.13 -19.05
C CYS A 162 -8.07 3.19 -19.85
N ARG A 163 -7.39 3.82 -20.79
CA ARG A 163 -7.98 4.75 -21.76
C ARG A 163 -7.61 4.37 -23.17
N ASN A 164 -8.59 4.33 -24.06
CA ASN A 164 -8.34 4.17 -25.48
C ASN A 164 -7.62 5.39 -26.05
N LEU A 165 -6.50 5.16 -26.75
CA LEU A 165 -5.70 6.27 -27.29
C LEU A 165 -6.38 7.02 -28.43
N GLN A 166 -7.24 6.35 -29.20
CA GLN A 166 -7.91 6.94 -30.36
C GLN A 166 -9.23 7.62 -29.97
N THR A 167 -10.03 6.98 -29.13
CA THR A 167 -11.38 7.44 -28.79
C THR A 167 -11.45 8.18 -27.47
N GLY A 168 -10.43 8.07 -26.60
CA GLY A 168 -10.43 8.65 -25.26
C GLY A 168 -11.35 7.94 -24.26
N VAL A 169 -12.05 6.88 -24.65
CA VAL A 169 -12.96 6.14 -23.78
C VAL A 169 -12.16 5.41 -22.69
N ALA A 170 -12.58 5.58 -21.43
CA ALA A 170 -11.97 4.92 -20.28
C ALA A 170 -12.73 3.67 -19.84
N TYR A 171 -12.01 2.70 -19.30
CA TYR A 171 -12.56 1.46 -18.73
C TYR A 171 -11.61 0.90 -17.67
N VAL A 172 -12.08 -0.08 -16.89
CA VAL A 172 -11.29 -0.69 -15.80
C VAL A 172 -10.98 -2.14 -16.13
N VAL A 173 -9.75 -2.57 -15.86
CA VAL A 173 -9.34 -3.98 -15.93
C VAL A 173 -8.89 -4.43 -14.54
N TYR A 174 -9.38 -5.59 -14.13
CA TYR A 174 -8.97 -6.26 -12.89
C TYR A 174 -7.96 -7.36 -13.23
N GLY A 175 -6.96 -7.54 -12.38
CA GLY A 175 -6.05 -8.67 -12.47
C GLY A 175 -6.78 -9.99 -12.19
N GLY A 176 -6.47 -11.03 -12.95
CA GLY A 176 -7.10 -12.35 -12.79
C GLY A 176 -6.60 -13.15 -11.58
N GLN A 177 -5.58 -12.67 -10.87
CA GLN A 177 -4.97 -13.35 -9.73
C GLN A 177 -4.90 -12.44 -8.51
N VAL A 178 -5.33 -12.98 -7.37
CA VAL A 178 -5.06 -12.43 -6.04
C VAL A 178 -3.70 -12.96 -5.59
N VAL A 179 -2.80 -12.05 -5.23
CA VAL A 179 -1.47 -12.38 -4.72
C VAL A 179 -1.37 -12.07 -3.22
N THR A 180 -0.38 -12.67 -2.56
CA THR A 180 -0.05 -12.36 -1.16
C THR A 180 1.23 -11.55 -1.14
N ALA A 181 1.28 -10.47 -0.37
CA ALA A 181 2.51 -9.69 -0.21
C ALA A 181 3.68 -10.60 0.23
N PRO A 182 4.90 -10.39 -0.29
CA PRO A 182 5.33 -9.27 -1.12
C PRO A 182 5.23 -9.52 -2.63
N ASP A 183 4.42 -10.46 -3.12
CA ASP A 183 4.37 -10.78 -4.55
C ASP A 183 3.75 -9.64 -5.39
N THR A 184 4.22 -9.44 -6.62
CA THR A 184 3.69 -8.38 -7.49
C THR A 184 2.41 -8.83 -8.21
N ALA A 185 1.33 -8.06 -8.09
CA ALA A 185 0.15 -8.22 -8.93
C ALA A 185 0.33 -7.46 -10.24
N THR A 186 -0.09 -8.05 -11.37
CA THR A 186 0.09 -7.48 -12.71
C THR A 186 -1.14 -7.71 -13.58
N THR A 187 -1.48 -6.73 -14.40
CA THR A 187 -2.48 -6.87 -15.47
C THR A 187 -2.21 -5.86 -16.58
N THR A 188 -2.83 -6.04 -17.74
CA THR A 188 -2.54 -5.25 -18.95
C THR A 188 -3.84 -4.75 -19.57
N CYS A 189 -3.84 -3.49 -20.03
CA CYS A 189 -4.90 -2.96 -20.87
C CYS A 189 -4.99 -3.75 -22.19
N TYR A 190 -6.17 -3.78 -22.80
CA TYR A 190 -6.33 -4.31 -24.15
C TYR A 190 -5.49 -3.53 -25.16
N SER A 191 -5.15 -4.19 -26.28
CA SER A 191 -4.43 -3.60 -27.40
C SER A 191 -4.99 -2.22 -27.79
N GLY A 192 -4.10 -1.25 -28.03
CA GLY A 192 -4.44 0.13 -28.40
C GLY A 192 -4.88 1.05 -27.25
N ASN A 193 -4.76 0.62 -25.99
CA ASN A 193 -5.17 1.39 -24.81
C ASN A 193 -4.01 1.60 -23.85
N VAL A 194 -3.97 2.75 -23.17
CA VAL A 194 -2.95 3.07 -22.16
C VAL A 194 -3.51 2.98 -20.75
N ALA A 195 -2.69 2.54 -19.81
CA ALA A 195 -2.97 2.62 -18.39
C ALA A 195 -2.77 4.07 -17.91
N GLU A 196 -3.74 4.59 -17.16
CA GLU A 196 -3.70 5.93 -16.57
C GLU A 196 -3.40 5.87 -15.08
N SER A 197 -3.95 4.88 -14.38
CA SER A 197 -3.67 4.64 -12.97
C SER A 197 -3.71 3.15 -12.64
N VAL A 198 -3.02 2.81 -11.55
CA VAL A 198 -2.90 1.45 -11.04
C VAL A 198 -3.10 1.49 -9.54
N GLU A 199 -3.93 0.57 -9.05
CA GLU A 199 -4.36 0.48 -7.65
C GLU A 199 -4.24 -0.97 -7.18
N ALA A 200 -3.92 -1.16 -5.90
CA ALA A 200 -4.13 -2.44 -5.23
C ALA A 200 -5.54 -2.44 -4.63
N LEU A 201 -6.25 -3.54 -4.85
CA LEU A 201 -7.53 -3.81 -4.21
C LEU A 201 -7.34 -4.87 -3.13
N PRO A 202 -7.50 -4.53 -1.84
CA PRO A 202 -7.50 -5.52 -0.76
C PRO A 202 -8.54 -6.62 -0.98
N GLN A 203 -8.27 -7.83 -0.46
CA GLN A 203 -9.12 -9.02 -0.58
C GLN A 203 -9.41 -9.63 0.79
#